data_AF-A0A351MIR5-F1
#
_entry.id   AF-A0A351MIR5-F1
#
_cell.length_a   1.000
_cell.length_b   1.000
_cell.length_c   1.000
_cell.angle_alpha   90.00
_cell.angle_beta   90.00
_cell.angle_gamma   90.00
#
_symmetry.space_group_name_H-M   'P 1'
#
loop_
_entity.id
_entity.type
_entity.pdbx_description
1 polymer ?
#
loop_
_entity_poly.entity_id
_entity_poly.type
_entity_poly.pdbx_seq_one_letter_code
_entity_poly.pdbx_strand_id
1 'polypeptide(L)'
;RFPLLVKLLDANDDLSVQVHPSADDCARWFPTAASKDEAWVVVDAEPGAAVYYGFQPGVTQAQFEAALEAEELLGLLARVEVRPGDVLRVAPGTVHALGRGVVVLEVQEPSDTTYRLYDYGRGRALHIDEGRRVARVEADPEPLLAPRPVEHDWGVWELLVDAPAYRMERLAAE
;
A
#
# COMPACT_ATOMS: atom_id res chain seq x y z
N ARG A 1 15.02 9.26 -16.01
CA ARG A 1 14.70 9.38 -14.57
C ARG A 1 15.10 8.07 -13.91
N PHE A 2 15.63 8.08 -12.68
CA PHE A 2 15.92 6.83 -11.95
C PHE A 2 14.60 6.09 -11.64
N PRO A 3 14.54 4.75 -11.72
CA PRO A 3 13.28 4.02 -11.81
C PRO A 3 12.61 3.72 -10.46
N LEU A 4 13.23 4.06 -9.33
CA LEU A 4 12.69 3.75 -8.00
C LEU A 4 12.84 4.93 -7.04
N LEU A 5 11.98 4.96 -6.03
CA LEU A 5 12.16 5.77 -4.83
C LEU A 5 12.10 4.84 -3.62
N VAL A 6 13.09 4.98 -2.73
CA VAL A 6 13.18 4.20 -1.49
C VAL A 6 13.09 5.15 -0.31
N LYS A 7 12.23 4.83 0.66
CA LYS A 7 11.99 5.65 1.85
C LYS A 7 12.02 4.79 3.10
N LEU A 8 12.45 5.39 4.20
CA LEU A 8 12.16 4.88 5.54
C LEU A 8 11.07 5.77 6.12
N LEU A 9 9.91 5.20 6.44
CA LEU A 9 8.75 5.90 6.96
C LEU A 9 8.48 5.47 8.39
N ASP A 10 8.32 6.44 9.28
CA ASP A 10 7.97 6.25 10.69
C ASP A 10 6.59 6.88 10.95
N ALA A 11 5.56 6.04 10.99
CA ALA A 11 4.17 6.46 11.18
C ALA A 11 3.90 6.74 12.66
N ASN A 12 4.30 7.92 13.13
CA ASN A 12 4.04 8.41 14.49
C ASN A 12 2.54 8.63 14.80
N ASP A 13 1.69 8.65 13.77
CA ASP A 13 0.23 8.71 13.82
C ASP A 13 -0.34 8.01 12.58
N ASP A 14 -1.65 7.75 12.57
CA ASP A 14 -2.31 7.15 11.41
C ASP A 14 -2.16 8.05 10.18
N LEU A 15 -1.53 7.51 9.13
CA LEU A 15 -1.41 8.21 7.86
C LEU A 15 -2.74 8.20 7.12
N SER A 16 -2.90 9.11 6.15
CA SER A 16 -4.13 9.18 5.37
C SER A 16 -4.46 7.86 4.68
N VAL A 17 -5.75 7.56 4.55
CA VAL A 17 -6.23 6.52 3.65
C VAL A 17 -6.08 6.99 2.21
N GLN A 18 -5.41 6.19 1.41
CA GLN A 18 -4.92 6.56 0.09
C GLN A 18 -5.12 5.43 -0.92
N VAL A 19 -5.09 5.80 -2.19
CA VAL A 19 -5.02 4.85 -3.32
C VAL A 19 -4.15 5.45 -4.43
N HIS A 20 -3.55 4.56 -5.21
CA HIS A 20 -2.59 4.92 -6.26
C HIS A 20 -3.05 4.41 -7.63
N PRO A 21 -2.89 5.20 -8.71
CA PRO A 21 -3.25 4.76 -10.05
C PRO A 21 -2.24 3.77 -10.63
N SER A 22 -2.72 2.89 -11.50
CA SER A 22 -1.87 2.11 -12.42
C SER A 22 -1.44 2.93 -13.63
N ALA A 23 -0.55 2.38 -14.47
CA ALA A 23 -0.17 3.01 -15.73
C ALA A 23 -1.37 3.17 -16.68
N ASP A 24 -2.27 2.18 -16.70
CA ASP A 24 -3.50 2.21 -17.51
C ASP A 24 -4.48 3.27 -17.00
N ASP A 25 -4.64 3.38 -15.68
CA ASP A 25 -5.48 4.43 -15.08
C ASP A 25 -4.95 5.83 -15.42
N CYS A 26 -3.63 6.02 -15.37
CA CYS A 26 -2.98 7.28 -15.76
C CYS A 26 -3.24 7.60 -17.24
N ALA A 27 -2.99 6.63 -18.13
CA ALA A 27 -3.22 6.82 -19.57
C ALA A 27 -4.68 7.13 -19.89
N ARG A 28 -5.63 6.54 -19.15
CA ARG A 28 -7.06 6.68 -19.39
C ARG A 28 -7.65 7.96 -18.81
N TRP A 29 -7.23 8.38 -17.63
CA TRP A 29 -7.90 9.43 -16.87
C TRP A 29 -6.99 10.56 -16.39
N PHE A 30 -5.69 10.31 -16.19
CA PHE A 30 -4.78 11.23 -15.51
C PHE A 30 -3.45 11.37 -16.28
N PRO A 31 -3.44 12.06 -17.44
CA PRO A 31 -2.28 12.08 -18.34
C PRO A 31 -1.03 12.78 -17.76
N THR A 32 -1.19 13.53 -16.66
CA THR A 32 -0.09 14.19 -15.94
C THR A 32 0.34 13.43 -14.69
N ALA A 33 -0.38 12.37 -14.30
CA ALA A 33 -0.04 11.51 -13.18
C ALA A 33 0.95 10.42 -13.59
N ALA A 34 1.52 9.75 -12.59
CA ALA A 34 2.39 8.59 -12.78
C ALA A 34 1.89 7.43 -11.92
N SER A 35 2.01 6.21 -12.46
CA SER A 35 1.69 4.99 -11.73
C SER A 35 2.52 4.88 -10.45
N LYS A 36 1.94 4.22 -9.45
CA LYS A 36 2.64 4.00 -8.19
C LYS A 36 2.29 2.63 -7.62
N ASP A 37 3.04 1.63 -8.05
CA ASP A 37 3.20 0.36 -7.33
C ASP A 37 4.26 0.54 -6.22
N GLU A 38 3.96 0.07 -5.02
CA GLU A 38 4.88 0.13 -3.89
C GLU A 38 4.84 -1.14 -3.05
N ALA A 39 5.86 -1.33 -2.23
CA ALA A 39 5.97 -2.42 -1.28
C ALA A 39 6.59 -1.93 0.02
N TRP A 40 6.16 -2.55 1.11
CA TRP A 40 6.62 -2.27 2.46
C TRP A 40 7.29 -3.50 3.04
N VAL A 41 8.47 -3.31 3.62
CA VAL A 41 9.04 -4.22 4.61
C VAL A 41 8.89 -3.56 5.96
N VAL A 42 8.19 -4.22 6.88
CA VAL A 42 8.00 -3.71 8.24
C VAL A 42 9.32 -3.84 8.98
N VAL A 43 9.90 -2.70 9.36
CA VAL A 43 11.18 -2.63 10.05
C VAL A 43 10.97 -2.67 11.56
N ASP A 44 9.96 -1.95 12.05
CA ASP A 44 9.55 -1.94 13.45
C ASP A 44 8.04 -1.79 13.58
N ALA A 45 7.47 -2.27 14.68
CA ALA A 45 6.04 -2.16 14.97
C ALA A 45 5.77 -2.19 16.47
N GLU A 46 5.03 -1.19 16.98
CA GLU A 46 4.51 -1.22 18.35
C GLU A 46 3.53 -2.40 18.57
N PRO A 47 3.34 -2.87 19.81
CA PRO A 47 2.38 -3.94 20.10
C PRO A 47 0.97 -3.63 19.61
N GLY A 48 0.47 -4.47 18.69
CA GLY A 48 -0.86 -4.29 18.08
C GLY A 48 -0.91 -3.23 16.98
N ALA A 49 0.23 -2.68 16.56
CA ALA A 49 0.29 -1.81 15.38
C ALA A 49 -0.17 -2.55 14.13
N ALA A 50 -0.84 -1.82 13.24
CA ALA A 50 -1.48 -2.40 12.08
C ALA A 50 -1.41 -1.45 10.88
N VAL A 51 -1.57 -2.03 9.70
CA VAL A 51 -1.83 -1.29 8.47
C VAL A 51 -3.28 -1.52 8.04
N TYR A 52 -3.84 -0.55 7.33
CA TYR A 52 -5.09 -0.73 6.61
C TYR A 52 -4.73 -1.11 5.17
N TYR A 53 -5.24 -2.23 4.69
CA TYR A 53 -4.86 -2.77 3.39
C TYR A 53 -6.06 -3.44 2.71
N GLY A 54 -6.51 -2.87 1.60
CA GLY A 54 -7.67 -3.35 0.87
C GLY A 54 -8.96 -3.33 1.69
N PHE A 55 -9.99 -3.95 1.15
CA PHE A 55 -11.31 -4.03 1.78
C PHE A 55 -11.53 -5.35 2.51
N GLN A 56 -12.38 -5.33 3.52
CA GLN A 56 -12.85 -6.55 4.19
C GLN A 56 -13.60 -7.46 3.20
N PRO A 57 -13.60 -8.79 3.42
CA PRO A 57 -14.34 -9.72 2.59
C PRO A 57 -15.83 -9.35 2.47
N GLY A 58 -16.33 -9.28 1.24
CA GLY A 58 -17.74 -9.00 0.96
C GLY A 58 -18.14 -7.53 0.89
N VAL A 59 -17.19 -6.59 1.05
CA VAL A 59 -17.45 -5.18 0.74
C VAL A 59 -17.77 -5.03 -0.75
N THR A 60 -18.80 -4.23 -1.04
CA THR A 60 -19.29 -3.96 -2.40
C THR A 60 -18.95 -2.55 -2.84
N GLN A 61 -18.91 -2.31 -4.16
CA GLN A 61 -18.75 -0.96 -4.72
C GLN A 61 -19.76 0.03 -4.13
N ALA A 62 -21.03 -0.38 -3.95
CA ALA A 62 -22.07 0.48 -3.41
C ALA A 62 -21.80 0.88 -1.94
N GLN A 63 -21.27 -0.03 -1.12
CA GLN A 63 -20.85 0.29 0.25
C GLN A 63 -19.65 1.22 0.26
N PHE A 64 -18.69 1.02 -0.64
CA PHE A 64 -17.54 1.92 -0.79
C PHE A 64 -17.98 3.35 -1.15
N GLU A 65 -18.84 3.53 -2.16
CA GLU A 65 -19.34 4.86 -2.53
C GLU A 65 -20.09 5.53 -1.37
N ALA A 66 -20.97 4.79 -0.68
CA ALA A 66 -21.70 5.31 0.48
C ALA A 66 -20.75 5.72 1.62
N ALA A 67 -19.70 4.94 1.88
CA ALA A 67 -18.73 5.23 2.93
C ALA A 67 -17.83 6.44 2.62
N LEU A 68 -17.58 6.73 1.34
CA LEU A 68 -16.90 7.96 0.93
C LEU A 68 -17.74 9.20 1.24
N GLU A 69 -19.06 9.14 1.02
CA GLU A 69 -19.98 10.25 1.32
C GLU A 69 -20.20 10.45 2.82
N ALA A 70 -20.19 9.35 3.59
CA ALA A 70 -20.42 9.37 5.04
C ALA A 70 -19.14 9.54 5.89
N GLU A 71 -17.96 9.59 5.26
CA GLU A 71 -16.65 9.58 5.95
C GLU A 71 -16.41 8.33 6.84
N GLU A 72 -17.00 7.19 6.47
CA GLU A 72 -16.93 5.91 7.21
C GLU A 72 -15.97 4.89 6.58
N LEU A 73 -15.18 5.30 5.59
CA LEU A 73 -14.32 4.42 4.77
C LEU A 73 -13.44 3.48 5.60
N LEU A 74 -12.88 3.97 6.71
CA LEU A 74 -11.97 3.19 7.56
C LEU A 74 -12.60 1.88 8.07
N GLY A 75 -13.91 1.88 8.33
CA GLY A 75 -14.66 0.72 8.81
C GLY A 75 -14.80 -0.41 7.77
N LEU A 76 -14.59 -0.10 6.49
CA LEU A 76 -14.64 -1.09 5.41
C LEU A 76 -13.28 -1.73 5.10
N LEU A 77 -12.18 -1.15 5.59
CA LEU A 77 -10.84 -1.62 5.27
C LEU A 77 -10.45 -2.81 6.15
N ALA A 78 -9.66 -3.72 5.59
CA ALA A 78 -9.06 -4.78 6.38
C ALA A 78 -7.92 -4.20 7.23
N ARG A 79 -8.00 -4.40 8.54
CA ARG A 79 -6.94 -4.05 9.49
C ARG A 79 -6.01 -5.25 9.66
N VAL A 80 -4.77 -5.11 9.22
CA VAL A 80 -3.76 -6.16 9.23
C VAL A 80 -2.73 -5.82 10.29
N GLU A 81 -2.71 -6.56 11.39
CA GLU A 81 -1.64 -6.43 12.40
C GLU A 81 -0.32 -6.87 11.79
N VAL A 82 0.72 -6.10 12.07
CA VAL A 82 2.05 -6.32 11.48
C VAL A 82 3.12 -6.41 12.55
N ARG A 83 4.20 -7.08 12.23
CA ARG A 83 5.40 -7.20 13.06
C ARG A 83 6.67 -7.03 12.22
N PRO A 84 7.83 -6.77 12.85
CA PRO A 84 9.09 -6.67 12.13
C PRO A 84 9.35 -7.90 11.25
N GLY A 85 9.74 -7.65 10.00
CA GLY A 85 10.01 -8.66 9.00
C GLY A 85 8.83 -9.02 8.08
N ASP A 86 7.61 -8.60 8.40
CA ASP A 86 6.45 -8.75 7.52
C ASP A 86 6.64 -7.93 6.22
N VAL A 87 6.08 -8.44 5.13
CA VAL A 87 6.19 -7.84 3.80
C VAL A 87 4.82 -7.70 3.16
N LEU A 88 4.53 -6.54 2.59
CA LEU A 88 3.32 -6.25 1.84
C LEU A 88 3.67 -5.61 0.50
N ARG A 89 2.95 -5.96 -0.57
CA ARG A 89 2.97 -5.19 -1.83
C ARG A 89 1.66 -4.43 -1.94
N VAL A 90 1.73 -3.12 -2.03
CA VAL A 90 0.58 -2.26 -2.31
C VAL A 90 0.51 -2.03 -3.82
N ALA A 91 -0.19 -2.93 -4.50
CA ALA A 91 -0.44 -2.81 -5.93
C ALA A 91 -1.31 -1.56 -6.23
N PRO A 92 -1.19 -0.97 -7.43
CA PRO A 92 -2.08 0.12 -7.84
C PRO A 92 -3.56 -0.25 -7.71
N GLY A 93 -4.35 0.67 -7.17
CA GLY A 93 -5.78 0.49 -6.89
C GLY A 93 -6.09 -0.09 -5.51
N THR A 94 -5.12 -0.60 -4.77
CA THR A 94 -5.30 -1.01 -3.36
C THR A 94 -5.51 0.23 -2.50
N VAL A 95 -6.65 0.30 -1.80
CA VAL A 95 -6.90 1.33 -0.78
C VAL A 95 -6.15 0.96 0.49
N HIS A 96 -5.32 1.85 1.02
CA HIS A 96 -4.40 1.52 2.11
C HIS A 96 -4.05 2.72 3.00
N ALA A 97 -3.51 2.43 4.19
CA ALA A 97 -2.87 3.39 5.09
C ALA A 97 -1.87 2.70 6.03
N LEU A 98 -0.76 3.36 6.34
CA LEU A 98 0.07 2.98 7.49
C LEU A 98 -0.62 3.48 8.76
N GLY A 99 -0.85 2.57 9.70
CA GLY A 99 -1.34 2.92 11.03
C GLY A 99 -0.21 3.41 11.94
N ARG A 100 -0.60 4.06 13.02
CA ARG A 100 0.30 4.53 14.08
C ARG A 100 1.21 3.41 14.60
N GLY A 101 2.47 3.74 14.87
CA GLY A 101 3.46 2.87 15.49
C GLY A 101 4.12 1.89 14.53
N VAL A 102 3.91 2.03 13.21
CA VAL A 102 4.54 1.21 12.18
C VAL A 102 5.71 1.96 11.54
N VAL A 103 6.86 1.31 11.46
CA VAL A 103 8.03 1.77 10.69
C VAL A 103 8.23 0.85 9.50
N VAL A 104 8.28 1.41 8.28
CA VAL A 104 8.47 0.63 7.06
C VAL A 104 9.64 1.13 6.21
N LEU A 105 10.34 0.21 5.58
CA LEU A 105 11.10 0.47 4.37
C LEU A 105 10.13 0.37 3.19
N GLU A 106 9.87 1.50 2.53
CA GLU A 106 9.03 1.58 1.33
C GLU A 106 9.91 1.60 0.09
N VAL A 107 9.65 0.68 -0.85
CA VAL A 107 10.21 0.71 -2.21
C VAL A 107 9.05 0.94 -3.17
N GLN A 108 9.16 1.94 -4.03
CA GLN A 108 8.08 2.31 -4.95
C GLN A 108 8.60 2.73 -6.33
N GLU A 109 7.71 2.70 -7.31
CA GLU A 109 7.88 3.45 -8.56
C GLU A 109 8.16 4.95 -8.26
N PRO A 110 8.83 5.70 -9.15
CA PRO A 110 9.26 7.05 -8.85
C PRO A 110 8.08 8.02 -9.04
N SER A 111 7.05 7.94 -8.21
CA SER A 111 5.82 8.71 -8.31
C SER A 111 5.43 9.33 -6.97
N ASP A 112 4.99 10.59 -7.03
CA ASP A 112 4.37 11.30 -5.91
C ASP A 112 2.84 11.36 -6.06
N THR A 113 2.28 10.61 -7.02
CA THR A 113 0.83 10.59 -7.26
C THR A 113 0.14 9.86 -6.11
N THR A 114 -0.78 10.53 -5.45
CA THR A 114 -1.51 10.00 -4.30
C THR A 114 -2.92 10.56 -4.29
N TYR A 115 -3.92 9.68 -4.33
CA TYR A 115 -5.31 10.08 -4.15
C TYR A 115 -5.74 9.78 -2.73
N ARG A 116 -5.87 10.85 -1.96
CA ARG A 116 -6.29 10.80 -0.55
C ARG A 116 -7.80 10.66 -0.44
N LEU A 117 -8.26 9.61 0.21
CA LEU A 117 -9.69 9.33 0.42
C LEU A 117 -10.18 9.77 1.81
N TYR A 118 -9.34 9.65 2.83
CA TYR A 118 -9.69 10.06 4.19
C TYR A 118 -8.47 10.54 4.96
N ASP A 119 -8.64 11.56 5.81
CA ASP A 119 -7.54 12.20 6.54
C ASP A 119 -7.87 12.60 7.98
N TYR A 120 -8.84 11.93 8.61
CA TYR A 120 -9.17 12.16 10.03
C TYR A 120 -9.50 13.63 10.34
N GLY A 121 -10.10 14.35 9.40
CA GLY A 121 -10.46 15.77 9.57
C GLY A 121 -9.27 16.74 9.63
N ARG A 122 -8.04 16.34 9.29
CA ARG A 122 -6.83 17.18 9.37
C ARG A 122 -6.72 18.29 8.31
N GLY A 123 -7.76 18.49 7.50
CA GLY A 123 -7.88 19.63 6.58
C GLY A 123 -6.99 19.59 5.33
N ARG A 124 -6.27 18.49 5.05
CA ARG A 124 -5.55 18.32 3.78
C ARG A 124 -6.53 17.97 2.67
N ALA A 125 -6.17 18.34 1.44
CA ALA A 125 -6.98 18.04 0.27
C ALA A 125 -7.26 16.53 0.13
N LEU A 126 -8.52 16.21 -0.13
CA LEU A 126 -9.00 14.90 -0.53
C LEU A 126 -9.16 14.86 -2.06
N HIS A 127 -9.08 13.66 -2.63
CA HIS A 127 -9.10 13.39 -4.07
C HIS A 127 -10.13 12.28 -4.34
N ILE A 128 -11.37 12.52 -3.92
CA ILE A 128 -12.42 11.49 -3.90
C ILE A 128 -12.78 11.02 -5.32
N ASP A 129 -12.83 11.96 -6.28
CA ASP A 129 -13.17 11.67 -7.67
C ASP A 129 -12.09 10.90 -8.41
N GLU A 130 -10.83 11.17 -8.10
CA GLU A 130 -9.70 10.42 -8.64
C GLU A 130 -9.60 9.05 -7.96
N GLY A 131 -9.69 9.02 -6.64
CA GLY A 131 -9.59 7.81 -5.85
C GLY A 131 -10.68 6.80 -6.19
N ARG A 132 -11.94 7.22 -6.37
CA ARG A 132 -13.03 6.32 -6.77
C ARG A 132 -12.82 5.67 -8.15
N ARG A 133 -12.09 6.32 -9.06
CA ARG A 133 -11.83 5.78 -10.41
C ARG A 133 -10.80 4.66 -10.39
N VAL A 134 -9.89 4.69 -9.42
CA VAL A 134 -8.75 3.77 -9.38
C VAL A 134 -8.86 2.72 -8.29
N ALA A 135 -9.67 2.96 -7.26
CA ALA A 135 -9.93 1.99 -6.20
C ALA A 135 -10.44 0.67 -6.80
N ARG A 136 -9.88 -0.43 -6.30
CA ARG A 136 -10.29 -1.80 -6.59
C ARG A 136 -10.93 -2.33 -5.29
N VAL A 137 -12.23 -2.60 -5.33
CA VAL A 137 -13.04 -2.93 -4.14
C VAL A 137 -13.01 -4.44 -3.82
N GLU A 138 -12.23 -5.20 -4.57
CA GLU A 138 -11.96 -6.59 -4.27
C GLU A 138 -11.17 -6.73 -2.95
N ALA A 139 -11.57 -7.71 -2.14
CA ALA A 139 -10.81 -8.08 -0.95
C ALA A 139 -9.53 -8.81 -1.36
N ASP A 140 -8.44 -8.53 -0.64
CA ASP A 140 -7.22 -9.32 -0.71
C ASP A 140 -7.18 -10.23 0.53
N PRO A 141 -7.41 -11.55 0.38
CA PRO A 141 -7.42 -12.46 1.52
C PRO A 141 -6.03 -12.70 2.13
N GLU A 142 -4.95 -12.37 1.41
CA GLU A 142 -3.58 -12.71 1.81
C GLU A 142 -2.64 -11.48 1.66
N PRO A 143 -2.83 -10.43 2.49
CA PRO A 143 -2.08 -9.18 2.36
C PRO A 143 -0.59 -9.30 2.72
N LEU A 144 -0.23 -10.32 3.52
CA LEU A 144 1.15 -10.58 3.93
C LEU A 144 1.80 -11.57 2.97
N LEU A 145 2.90 -11.16 2.35
CA LEU A 145 3.66 -12.01 1.45
C LEU A 145 4.57 -12.95 2.26
N ALA A 146 4.53 -14.24 1.92
CA ALA A 146 5.44 -15.23 2.44
C ALA A 146 6.75 -15.21 1.62
N PRO A 147 7.90 -14.85 2.22
CA PRO A 147 9.17 -14.92 1.52
C PRO A 147 9.47 -16.33 1.04
N ARG A 148 10.04 -16.46 -0.15
CA ARG A 148 10.42 -17.77 -0.73
C ARG A 148 11.91 -17.83 -1.05
N PRO A 149 12.58 -18.98 -0.84
CA PRO A 149 13.98 -19.10 -1.18
C PRO A 149 14.22 -18.95 -2.68
N VAL A 150 15.35 -18.32 -3.03
CA VAL A 150 15.88 -18.19 -4.38
C VAL A 150 17.38 -18.47 -4.33
N GLU A 151 17.82 -19.39 -5.18
CA GLU A 151 19.22 -19.77 -5.33
C GLU A 151 19.96 -18.74 -6.17
N HIS A 152 21.12 -18.31 -5.69
CA HIS A 152 22.10 -17.53 -6.45
C HIS A 152 23.48 -18.17 -6.35
N ASP A 153 24.41 -17.77 -7.24
CA ASP A 153 25.80 -18.29 -7.25
C ASP A 153 26.58 -18.04 -5.93
N TRP A 154 26.03 -17.22 -5.04
CA TRP A 154 26.67 -16.69 -3.84
C TRP A 154 25.82 -16.90 -2.57
N GLY A 155 24.81 -17.78 -2.64
CA GLY A 155 24.02 -18.22 -1.49
C GLY A 155 22.51 -18.24 -1.74
N VAL A 156 21.76 -18.66 -0.72
CA VAL A 156 20.29 -18.65 -0.75
C VAL A 156 19.76 -17.32 -0.24
N TRP A 157 18.86 -16.73 -1.02
CA TRP A 157 18.19 -15.47 -0.73
C TRP A 157 16.70 -15.69 -0.51
N GLU A 158 16.03 -14.75 0.12
CA GLU A 158 14.58 -14.74 0.25
C GLU A 158 13.99 -13.70 -0.71
N LEU A 159 13.20 -14.15 -1.68
CA LEU A 159 12.39 -13.26 -2.48
C LEU A 159 11.23 -12.73 -1.65
N LEU A 160 11.17 -11.40 -1.53
CA LEU A 160 10.14 -10.67 -0.80
C LEU A 160 9.02 -10.22 -1.74
N VAL A 161 9.38 -9.58 -2.87
CA VAL A 161 8.44 -9.03 -3.86
C VAL A 161 9.00 -9.22 -5.27
N ASP A 162 8.14 -9.59 -6.22
CA ASP A 162 8.45 -9.72 -7.64
C ASP A 162 7.34 -9.00 -8.44
N ALA A 163 7.48 -7.68 -8.56
CA ALA A 163 6.55 -6.83 -9.28
C ALA A 163 7.11 -6.50 -10.68
N PRO A 164 6.26 -6.12 -11.65
CA PRO A 164 6.75 -5.73 -12.99
C PRO A 164 7.78 -4.60 -12.97
N ALA A 165 7.67 -3.67 -12.01
CA ALA A 165 8.54 -2.49 -11.91
C ALA A 165 9.81 -2.73 -11.09
N TYR A 166 9.81 -3.69 -10.15
CA TYR A 166 10.92 -3.93 -9.25
C TYR A 166 10.86 -5.31 -8.58
N ARG A 167 12.01 -5.75 -8.10
CA ARG A 167 12.19 -6.99 -7.36
C ARG A 167 12.92 -6.70 -6.04
N MET A 168 12.42 -7.27 -4.96
CA MET A 168 13.01 -7.14 -3.62
C MET A 168 13.40 -8.50 -3.10
N GLU A 169 14.67 -8.65 -2.74
CA GLU A 169 15.19 -9.86 -2.11
C GLU A 169 15.97 -9.49 -0.84
N ARG A 170 15.96 -10.38 0.14
CA ARG A 170 16.71 -10.26 1.38
C ARG A 170 17.74 -11.38 1.45
N LEU A 171 18.98 -11.02 1.74
CA LEU A 171 19.98 -12.00 2.16
C LEU A 171 19.52 -12.60 3.49
N ALA A 172 19.26 -13.89 3.52
CA ALA A 172 19.08 -14.59 4.78
C ALA A 172 20.43 -14.56 5.52
N ALA A 173 20.48 -13.94 6.70
CA ALA A 173 21.63 -14.08 7.56
C ALA A 173 21.61 -15.49 8.17
N GLU A 174 22.71 -16.22 8.06
CA GLU A 174 22.92 -17.50 8.74
C GLU A 174 22.86 -17.38 10.27
#